data_AF-A0A2G2VCU4-F1
#
_entry.id   AF-A0A2G2VCU4-F1
#
_cell.length_a   1.000
_cell.length_b   1.000
_cell.length_c   1.000
_cell.angle_alpha   90.00
_cell.angle_beta   90.00
_cell.angle_gamma   90.00
#
_symmetry.space_group_name_H-M   'P 1'
#
loop_
_entity.id
_entity.type
_entity.pdbx_description
1 polymer ?
#
loop_
_entity_poly.entity_id
_entity_poly.type
_entity_poly.pdbx_seq_one_letter_code
_entity_poly.pdbx_strand_id
1 'polypeptide(L)'
;MMAMKMINQAHAAKGKIRSFLSYCGGLPSPAAANNPLAYKFSWSPAGAIRAGWNSAAYRYQGEIIHIEGQRLYDSAAKLRLPDFPAFALECLPNRNSLVYGDLYGIGEEASTIFRGTLRYEGMLHHLASYQTLGFSQIMGTLFKIGFFCTESNLILKDGIRPTHAAFLLGLLGINGKILPDTVIDERYITDRILALGLCKDKETAVKTAKTIIFLGFQEPTEISSSCKSPFEVTSLRMEERLAYSKTEQDIVLLHHELIVDYPDSHTETHRSTLLALGRTENEKTTMAMALTVGIPAATGALLLLANKIKANGVLRPIDPEVYEPALDILEAYGFKLLEKIE
;
A
#
# COMPACT_ATOMS: atom_id res chain seq x y z
N MET A 1 -7.45 -1.63 -17.94
CA MET A 1 -6.90 -0.81 -19.03
C MET A 1 -5.52 -1.30 -19.43
N MET A 2 -4.41 -0.87 -18.82
CA MET A 2 -3.05 -1.27 -19.22
C MET A 2 -2.85 -2.79 -19.33
N ALA A 3 -3.18 -3.54 -18.28
CA ALA A 3 -3.08 -5.00 -18.29
C ALA A 3 -3.86 -5.64 -19.46
N MET A 4 -5.12 -5.23 -19.67
CA MET A 4 -5.94 -5.78 -20.76
C MET A 4 -5.45 -5.42 -22.14
N LYS A 5 -4.90 -4.21 -22.34
CA LYS A 5 -4.24 -3.84 -23.60
C LYS A 5 -3.11 -4.82 -23.93
N MET A 6 -2.22 -5.10 -22.97
CA MET A 6 -1.10 -6.03 -23.17
C MET A 6 -1.57 -7.46 -23.40
N ILE A 7 -2.54 -7.95 -22.61
CA ILE A 7 -3.10 -9.30 -22.75
C ILE A 7 -3.74 -9.48 -24.13
N ASN A 8 -4.60 -8.54 -24.53
CA ASN A 8 -5.30 -8.61 -25.82
C ASN A 8 -4.32 -8.52 -27.01
N GLN A 9 -3.26 -7.72 -26.91
CA GLN A 9 -2.21 -7.66 -27.93
C GLN A 9 -1.45 -8.99 -28.05
N ALA A 10 -1.06 -9.60 -26.93
CA ALA A 10 -0.41 -10.90 -26.90
C ALA A 10 -1.32 -12.01 -27.48
N HIS A 11 -2.58 -12.06 -27.06
CA HIS A 11 -3.57 -13.02 -27.58
C HIS A 11 -3.84 -12.84 -29.07
N ALA A 12 -3.91 -11.59 -29.56
CA ALA A 12 -4.06 -11.31 -30.99
C ALA A 12 -2.87 -11.82 -31.82
N ALA A 13 -1.66 -11.81 -31.23
CA ALA A 13 -0.46 -12.42 -31.79
C ALA A 13 -0.34 -13.93 -31.51
N LYS A 14 -1.41 -14.58 -31.01
CA LYS A 14 -1.48 -16.01 -30.64
C LYS A 14 -0.54 -16.42 -29.50
N GLY A 15 -0.03 -15.45 -28.73
CA GLY A 15 0.70 -15.70 -27.50
C GLY A 15 -0.22 -16.17 -26.39
N LYS A 16 0.32 -16.94 -25.44
CA LYS A 16 -0.36 -17.37 -24.22
C LYS A 16 0.29 -16.72 -23.01
N ILE A 17 -0.50 -16.18 -22.09
CA ILE A 17 0.00 -15.54 -20.88
C ILE A 17 0.40 -16.62 -19.87
N ARG A 18 1.71 -16.85 -19.71
CA ARG A 18 2.26 -17.77 -18.69
C ARG A 18 2.22 -17.17 -17.29
N SER A 19 2.48 -15.87 -17.18
CA SER A 19 2.58 -15.16 -15.91
C SER A 19 2.01 -13.75 -16.03
N PHE A 20 1.22 -13.33 -15.05
CA PHE A 20 0.74 -11.96 -14.87
C PHE A 20 1.09 -11.48 -13.46
N LEU A 21 1.92 -10.44 -13.39
CA LEU A 21 2.29 -9.73 -12.17
C LEU A 21 1.84 -8.27 -12.26
N SER A 22 1.21 -7.77 -11.21
CA SER A 22 0.74 -6.39 -11.15
C SER A 22 1.01 -5.78 -9.78
N TYR A 23 1.74 -4.67 -9.77
CA TYR A 23 2.11 -3.98 -8.54
C TYR A 23 1.66 -2.53 -8.61
N CYS A 24 1.10 -2.01 -7.53
CA CYS A 24 0.70 -0.61 -7.47
C CYS A 24 0.91 -0.01 -6.08
N GLY A 25 1.38 1.24 -5.98
CA GLY A 25 1.42 1.97 -4.74
C GLY A 25 1.36 3.48 -4.93
N GLY A 26 0.49 4.13 -4.13
CA GLY A 26 0.61 5.54 -3.83
C GLY A 26 1.54 5.74 -2.64
N LEU A 27 2.64 6.43 -2.87
CA LEU A 27 3.74 6.60 -1.92
C LEU A 27 4.11 8.07 -1.84
N PRO A 28 4.72 8.54 -0.74
CA PRO A 28 5.42 9.83 -0.77
C PRO A 28 6.47 9.82 -1.88
N SER A 29 6.73 10.99 -2.49
CA SER A 29 7.97 11.13 -3.26
C SER A 29 9.17 10.79 -2.37
N PRO A 30 10.32 10.33 -2.93
CA PRO A 30 11.48 9.99 -2.13
C PRO A 30 11.93 11.12 -1.17
N ALA A 31 11.79 12.38 -1.58
CA ALA A 31 12.07 13.54 -0.75
C ALA A 31 11.07 13.73 0.42
N ALA A 32 9.81 13.33 0.24
CA ALA A 32 8.75 13.40 1.24
C ALA A 32 8.63 12.13 2.11
N ALA A 33 9.40 11.07 1.81
CA ALA A 33 9.45 9.84 2.60
C ALA A 33 10.32 9.99 3.87
N ASN A 34 10.10 11.08 4.61
CA ASN A 34 10.98 11.62 5.66
C ASN A 34 10.50 11.30 7.09
N ASN A 35 9.81 10.17 7.27
CA ASN A 35 9.29 9.73 8.58
C ASN A 35 9.59 8.25 8.82
N PRO A 36 9.44 7.73 10.06
CA PRO A 36 9.78 6.35 10.40
C PRO A 36 9.07 5.26 9.59
N LEU A 37 7.88 5.52 9.04
CA LEU A 37 7.14 4.60 8.18
C LEU A 37 7.47 4.75 6.69
N ALA A 38 8.24 5.79 6.32
CA ALA A 38 8.42 6.24 4.94
C ALA A 38 7.06 6.38 4.20
N TYR A 39 6.00 6.75 4.91
CA TYR A 39 4.64 6.78 4.35
C TYR A 39 3.89 8.02 4.78
N LYS A 40 3.01 8.51 3.90
CA LYS A 40 2.10 9.64 4.18
C LYS A 40 0.77 9.36 3.51
N PHE A 41 -0.31 9.80 4.14
CA PHE A 41 -1.66 9.56 3.67
C PHE A 41 -2.09 10.63 2.66
N SER A 42 -2.35 10.20 1.43
CA SER A 42 -3.05 10.98 0.40
C SER A 42 -4.55 10.64 0.33
N TRP A 43 -5.02 9.77 1.22
CA TRP A 43 -6.39 9.26 1.33
C TRP A 43 -6.63 8.75 2.77
N SER A 44 -7.87 8.37 3.11
CA SER A 44 -8.25 8.00 4.49
C SER A 44 -7.32 6.95 5.14
N PRO A 45 -6.65 7.29 6.28
CA PRO A 45 -5.81 6.34 7.01
C PRO A 45 -6.55 5.08 7.46
N ALA A 46 -7.82 5.22 7.85
CA ALA A 46 -8.65 4.09 8.26
C ALA A 46 -8.78 3.04 7.15
N GLY A 47 -8.95 3.48 5.90
CA GLY A 47 -9.01 2.58 4.75
C GLY A 47 -7.67 1.86 4.51
N ALA A 48 -6.55 2.55 4.71
CA ALA A 48 -5.22 1.99 4.53
C ALA A 48 -4.86 0.96 5.60
N ILE A 49 -5.19 1.25 6.87
CA ILE A 49 -4.99 0.31 7.98
C ILE A 49 -5.85 -0.94 7.76
N ARG A 50 -7.13 -0.78 7.42
CA ARG A 50 -8.02 -1.92 7.10
C ARG A 50 -7.53 -2.73 5.91
N ALA A 51 -6.94 -2.07 4.91
CA ALA A 51 -6.37 -2.75 3.76
C ALA A 51 -5.27 -3.75 4.17
N GLY A 52 -4.52 -3.41 5.22
CA GLY A 52 -3.46 -4.22 5.82
C GLY A 52 -3.89 -5.54 6.46
N TRP A 53 -5.20 -5.81 6.61
CA TRP A 53 -5.70 -7.11 7.11
C TRP A 53 -6.68 -7.81 6.18
N ASN A 54 -6.76 -7.39 4.92
CA ASN A 54 -7.52 -8.20 3.98
C ASN A 54 -6.73 -9.48 3.71
N SER A 55 -7.38 -10.63 3.87
CA SER A 55 -6.81 -11.89 3.38
C SER A 55 -6.49 -11.76 1.89
N ALA A 56 -5.41 -12.41 1.47
CA ALA A 56 -4.99 -12.45 0.08
C ALA A 56 -4.99 -13.89 -0.45
N ALA A 57 -5.23 -14.02 -1.75
CA ALA A 57 -5.15 -15.29 -2.45
C ALA A 57 -4.60 -15.05 -3.86
N TYR A 58 -3.64 -15.84 -4.32
CA TYR A 58 -3.06 -15.68 -5.64
C TYR A 58 -2.51 -17.00 -6.17
N ARG A 59 -2.27 -17.07 -7.48
CA ARG A 59 -1.61 -18.22 -8.11
C ARG A 59 -0.16 -17.86 -8.38
N TYR A 60 0.78 -18.74 -8.03
CA TYR A 60 2.19 -18.56 -8.31
C TYR A 60 2.80 -19.90 -8.70
N GLN A 61 3.37 -19.97 -9.91
CA GLN A 61 3.98 -21.19 -10.46
C GLN A 61 3.06 -22.43 -10.40
N GLY A 62 1.76 -22.25 -10.65
CA GLY A 62 0.75 -23.30 -10.64
C GLY A 62 0.12 -23.57 -9.28
N GLU A 63 0.70 -23.09 -8.19
CA GLU A 63 0.17 -23.27 -6.83
C GLU A 63 -0.72 -22.10 -6.41
N ILE A 64 -1.81 -22.40 -5.71
CA ILE A 64 -2.67 -21.39 -5.10
C ILE A 64 -2.18 -21.13 -3.67
N ILE A 65 -1.79 -19.90 -3.40
CA ILE A 65 -1.31 -19.45 -2.10
C ILE A 65 -2.41 -18.62 -1.42
N HIS A 66 -2.71 -18.96 -0.17
CA HIS A 66 -3.65 -18.23 0.69
C HIS A 66 -2.92 -17.59 1.86
N ILE A 67 -3.22 -16.31 2.11
CA ILE A 67 -2.65 -15.54 3.22
C ILE A 67 -3.81 -14.97 4.03
N GLU A 68 -3.86 -15.35 5.30
CA GLU A 68 -4.81 -14.78 6.25
C GLU A 68 -4.49 -13.32 6.53
N GLY A 69 -5.52 -12.50 6.73
CA GLY A 69 -5.37 -11.07 7.02
C GLY A 69 -4.40 -10.75 8.15
N GLN A 70 -4.40 -11.53 9.23
CA GLN A 70 -3.50 -11.33 10.38
C GLN A 70 -2.02 -11.55 10.05
N ARG A 71 -1.74 -12.32 8.99
CA ARG A 71 -0.39 -12.66 8.51
C ARG A 71 0.01 -11.84 7.27
N LEU A 72 -0.83 -10.91 6.81
CA LEU A 72 -0.58 -10.17 5.58
C LEU A 72 0.74 -9.37 5.65
N TYR A 73 0.96 -8.62 6.73
CA TYR A 73 2.21 -7.89 6.92
C TYR A 73 3.45 -8.80 7.01
N ASP A 74 3.30 -10.00 7.56
CA ASP A 74 4.39 -10.98 7.66
C ASP A 74 4.74 -11.62 6.30
N SER A 75 3.84 -11.52 5.31
CA SER A 75 4.02 -12.02 3.94
C SER A 75 4.73 -11.06 2.99
N ALA A 76 5.07 -9.84 3.45
CA ALA A 76 5.71 -8.84 2.61
C ALA A 76 7.04 -9.34 2.03
N ALA A 77 7.25 -9.11 0.74
CA ALA A 77 8.47 -9.49 0.03
C ALA A 77 9.17 -8.25 -0.52
N LYS A 78 10.51 -8.26 -0.51
CA LYS A 78 11.29 -7.20 -1.16
C LYS A 78 11.05 -7.23 -2.66
N LEU A 79 10.99 -6.04 -3.26
CA LEU A 79 10.83 -5.88 -4.69
C LEU A 79 11.82 -4.83 -5.20
N ARG A 80 12.43 -5.12 -6.33
CA ARG A 80 13.19 -4.16 -7.14
C ARG A 80 12.64 -4.22 -8.55
N LEU A 81 12.19 -3.09 -9.06
CA LEU A 81 11.74 -3.00 -10.43
C LEU A 81 12.95 -2.68 -11.31
N PRO A 82 13.18 -3.42 -12.42
CA PRO A 82 14.36 -3.23 -13.28
C PRO A 82 14.51 -1.80 -13.81
N ASP A 83 13.40 -1.16 -14.20
CA ASP A 83 13.41 0.22 -14.74
C ASP A 83 13.53 1.30 -13.65
N PHE A 84 13.40 0.91 -12.38
CA PHE A 84 13.42 1.79 -11.22
C PHE A 84 14.34 1.24 -10.10
N PRO A 85 15.63 0.98 -10.38
CA PRO A 85 16.51 0.29 -9.45
C PRO A 85 16.81 1.09 -8.17
N ALA A 86 16.64 2.42 -8.23
CA ALA A 86 16.79 3.31 -7.10
C ALA A 86 15.63 3.19 -6.07
N PHE A 87 14.48 2.65 -6.48
CA PHE A 87 13.35 2.47 -5.57
C PHE A 87 13.54 1.21 -4.73
N ALA A 88 13.76 1.41 -3.44
CA ALA A 88 13.76 0.33 -2.47
C ALA A 88 12.32 0.03 -2.04
N LEU A 89 11.73 -1.03 -2.61
CA LEU A 89 10.32 -1.38 -2.42
C LEU A 89 10.15 -2.70 -1.69
N GLU A 90 8.99 -2.82 -1.05
CA GLU A 90 8.40 -4.06 -0.61
C GLU A 90 6.98 -4.19 -1.17
N CYS A 91 6.51 -5.43 -1.28
CA CYS A 91 5.23 -5.78 -1.86
C CYS A 91 4.40 -6.59 -0.86
N LEU A 92 3.15 -6.17 -0.66
CA LEU A 92 2.12 -6.90 0.06
C LEU A 92 1.12 -7.49 -0.95
N PRO A 93 0.82 -8.80 -0.90
CA PRO A 93 -0.25 -9.37 -1.72
C PRO A 93 -1.59 -8.64 -1.50
N ASN A 94 -2.36 -8.41 -2.56
CA ASN A 94 -3.55 -7.56 -2.48
C ASN A 94 -4.83 -8.33 -2.77
N ARG A 95 -5.61 -8.64 -1.72
CA ARG A 95 -6.90 -9.32 -1.79
C ARG A 95 -6.81 -10.61 -2.64
N ASN A 96 -7.93 -11.01 -3.25
CA ASN A 96 -7.97 -12.17 -4.14
C ASN A 96 -7.55 -11.77 -5.57
N SER A 97 -6.39 -12.26 -6.02
CA SER A 97 -5.88 -12.13 -7.38
C SER A 97 -6.47 -13.17 -8.34
N LEU A 98 -6.97 -14.30 -7.85
CA LEU A 98 -7.48 -15.40 -8.68
C LEU A 98 -8.65 -14.97 -9.57
N VAL A 99 -9.49 -14.03 -9.09
CA VAL A 99 -10.60 -13.46 -9.85
C VAL A 99 -10.15 -12.82 -11.17
N TYR A 100 -8.89 -12.40 -11.27
CA TYR A 100 -8.36 -11.79 -12.48
C TYR A 100 -8.00 -12.82 -13.56
N GLY A 101 -7.89 -14.10 -13.22
CA GLY A 101 -7.79 -15.17 -14.21
C GLY A 101 -9.02 -15.19 -15.10
N ASP A 102 -10.20 -15.20 -14.49
CA ASP A 102 -11.48 -15.20 -15.22
C ASP A 102 -11.72 -13.86 -15.92
N LEU A 103 -11.52 -12.74 -15.20
CA LEU A 103 -11.81 -11.41 -15.74
C LEU A 103 -10.91 -11.01 -16.92
N TYR A 104 -9.67 -11.51 -16.95
CA TYR A 104 -8.74 -11.21 -18.02
C TYR A 104 -8.63 -12.32 -19.06
N GLY A 105 -9.37 -13.42 -18.91
CA GLY A 105 -9.33 -14.54 -19.84
C GLY A 105 -8.00 -15.32 -19.83
N ILE A 106 -7.27 -15.28 -18.71
CA ILE A 106 -5.95 -15.94 -18.55
C ILE A 106 -5.98 -17.10 -17.55
N GLY A 107 -7.14 -17.44 -17.00
CA GLY A 107 -7.30 -18.41 -15.90
C GLY A 107 -6.82 -19.83 -16.24
N GLU A 108 -6.96 -20.25 -17.49
CA GLU A 108 -6.58 -21.60 -17.96
C GLU A 108 -5.12 -21.69 -18.43
N GLU A 109 -4.46 -20.56 -18.71
CA GLU A 109 -3.11 -20.52 -19.27
C GLU A 109 -2.06 -20.01 -18.28
N ALA A 110 -2.42 -19.08 -17.41
CA ALA A 110 -1.46 -18.44 -16.51
C ALA A 110 -1.15 -19.34 -15.31
N SER A 111 0.11 -19.76 -15.23
CA SER A 111 0.68 -20.41 -14.03
C SER A 111 0.83 -19.41 -12.88
N THR A 112 0.92 -18.12 -13.15
CA THR A 112 1.08 -17.07 -12.14
C THR A 112 0.09 -15.93 -12.39
N ILE A 113 -0.70 -15.58 -11.36
CA ILE A 113 -1.65 -14.47 -11.38
C ILE A 113 -1.52 -13.76 -10.02
N PHE A 114 -0.80 -12.66 -10.00
CA PHE A 114 -0.46 -11.95 -8.77
C PHE A 114 -0.74 -10.45 -8.87
N ARG A 115 -1.40 -9.92 -7.85
CA ARG A 115 -1.54 -8.48 -7.64
C ARG A 115 -1.04 -8.10 -6.25
N GLY A 116 -0.27 -7.03 -6.19
CA GLY A 116 0.38 -6.56 -4.97
C GLY A 116 0.30 -5.05 -4.78
N THR A 117 0.46 -4.64 -3.53
CA THR A 117 0.55 -3.25 -3.10
C THR A 117 1.98 -2.91 -2.72
N LEU A 118 2.51 -1.84 -3.32
CA LEU A 118 3.88 -1.38 -3.07
C LEU A 118 3.94 -0.50 -1.83
N ARG A 119 5.02 -0.66 -1.06
CA ARG A 119 5.46 0.23 0.02
C ARG A 119 6.97 0.42 -0.08
N TYR A 120 7.49 1.46 0.57
CA TYR A 120 8.94 1.59 0.69
C TYR A 120 9.49 0.54 1.65
N GLU A 121 10.63 -0.02 1.28
CA GLU A 121 11.47 -0.79 2.20
C GLU A 121 12.04 0.15 3.27
N GLY A 122 12.16 -0.33 4.51
CA GLY A 122 12.55 0.51 5.64
C GLY A 122 14.05 0.75 5.68
N MET A 123 14.51 1.89 5.16
CA MET A 123 15.91 2.28 5.27
C MET A 123 16.28 2.64 6.71
N LEU A 124 17.42 2.13 7.18
CA LEU A 124 18.19 2.78 8.23
C LEU A 124 19.65 2.88 7.77
N HIS A 125 20.20 4.08 7.86
CA HIS A 125 21.63 4.32 7.67
C HIS A 125 22.37 3.83 8.92
N HIS A 126 22.62 2.52 9.05
CA HIS A 126 23.76 2.01 9.78
C HIS A 126 24.17 0.64 9.22
N LEU A 127 25.48 0.42 9.16
CA LEU A 127 26.16 -0.66 8.47
C LEU A 127 25.62 -2.07 8.80
N ALA A 128 25.44 -2.87 7.75
CA ALA A 128 25.45 -4.33 7.71
C ALA A 128 24.33 -5.11 8.41
N SER A 129 23.14 -5.14 7.79
CA SER A 129 22.24 -6.30 7.81
C SER A 129 21.33 -6.29 6.58
N TYR A 130 21.46 -7.31 5.71
CA TYR A 130 20.82 -7.38 4.39
C TYR A 130 19.30 -7.68 4.39
N GLN A 131 18.62 -7.55 5.53
CA GLN A 131 17.21 -7.90 5.69
C GLN A 131 16.48 -6.85 6.55
N THR A 132 15.94 -5.80 5.95
CA THR A 132 14.90 -5.06 6.67
C THR A 132 13.79 -4.59 5.74
N LEU A 133 12.64 -5.26 5.85
CA LEU A 133 11.35 -4.70 5.45
C LEU A 133 11.05 -3.52 6.39
N GLY A 134 10.31 -2.51 5.94
CA GLY A 134 10.10 -1.29 6.71
C GLY A 134 8.69 -1.17 7.21
N PHE A 135 7.86 -0.71 6.29
CA PHE A 135 6.47 -0.40 6.55
C PHE A 135 5.74 -1.63 7.11
N SER A 136 5.87 -2.79 6.46
CA SER A 136 5.11 -3.99 6.82
C SER A 136 5.50 -4.55 8.18
N GLN A 137 6.79 -4.58 8.52
CA GLN A 137 7.24 -5.05 9.84
C GLN A 137 6.78 -4.13 10.97
N ILE A 138 6.86 -2.81 10.77
CA ILE A 138 6.39 -1.83 11.76
C ILE A 138 4.87 -1.96 11.93
N MET A 139 4.11 -1.96 10.83
CA MET A 139 2.65 -2.08 10.88
C MET A 139 2.19 -3.42 11.47
N GLY A 140 2.89 -4.52 11.17
CA GLY A 140 2.65 -5.82 11.78
C GLY A 140 2.91 -5.83 13.29
N THR A 141 3.92 -5.09 13.75
CA THR A 141 4.21 -4.95 15.20
C THR A 141 3.16 -4.07 15.88
N LEU A 142 2.76 -2.94 15.29
CA LEU A 142 1.67 -2.10 15.80
C LEU A 142 0.35 -2.88 15.90
N PHE A 143 0.08 -3.75 14.92
CA PHE A 143 -1.05 -4.67 14.96
C PHE A 143 -0.98 -5.61 16.17
N LYS A 144 0.16 -6.28 16.36
CA LYS A 144 0.38 -7.23 17.48
C LYS A 144 0.30 -6.54 18.86
N ILE A 145 0.64 -5.26 18.96
CA ILE A 145 0.47 -4.45 20.18
C ILE A 145 -1.02 -4.11 20.44
N GLY A 146 -1.87 -4.12 19.41
CA GLY A 146 -3.29 -3.82 19.54
C GLY A 146 -3.68 -2.38 19.18
N PHE A 147 -2.78 -1.61 18.55
CA PHE A 147 -3.08 -0.24 18.07
C PHE A 147 -4.28 -0.17 17.13
N PHE A 148 -4.61 -1.29 16.51
CA PHE A 148 -5.64 -1.34 15.51
C PHE A 148 -6.86 -2.18 15.91
N CYS A 149 -6.98 -2.56 17.19
CA CYS A 149 -8.19 -3.18 17.70
C CYS A 149 -9.41 -2.26 17.50
N THR A 150 -10.49 -2.83 16.98
CA THR A 150 -11.76 -2.11 16.76
C THR A 150 -12.71 -2.19 17.96
N GLU A 151 -12.44 -3.11 18.90
CA GLU A 151 -13.22 -3.21 20.13
C GLU A 151 -13.05 -1.97 20.99
N SER A 152 -14.17 -1.49 21.56
CA SER A 152 -14.14 -0.32 22.42
C SER A 152 -13.47 -0.66 23.74
N ASN A 153 -12.29 -0.08 23.96
CA ASN A 153 -11.55 -0.23 25.20
C ASN A 153 -12.34 0.41 26.37
N LEU A 154 -12.45 -0.29 27.49
CA LEU A 154 -13.10 0.19 28.73
C LEU A 154 -12.57 1.56 29.14
N ILE A 155 -11.26 1.80 28.94
CA ILE A 155 -10.58 3.05 29.27
C ILE A 155 -11.18 4.26 28.50
N LEU A 156 -11.83 4.06 27.36
CA LEU A 156 -12.44 5.13 26.56
C LEU A 156 -13.94 5.37 26.88
N LYS A 157 -14.53 4.61 27.81
CA LYS A 157 -15.98 4.66 28.12
C LYS A 157 -16.35 5.48 29.36
N ASP A 158 -15.45 5.63 30.34
CA ASP A 158 -15.81 6.06 31.70
C ASP A 158 -15.78 7.58 31.95
N GLY A 159 -16.08 8.41 30.94
CA GLY A 159 -16.20 9.88 31.09
C GLY A 159 -14.88 10.64 31.30
N ILE A 160 -13.88 10.03 31.97
CA ILE A 160 -12.50 10.52 32.06
C ILE A 160 -11.73 10.00 30.86
N ARG A 161 -11.20 10.90 30.04
CA ARG A 161 -10.42 10.53 28.85
C ARG A 161 -8.95 10.33 29.24
N PRO A 162 -8.33 9.17 28.91
CA PRO A 162 -6.91 8.97 29.15
C PRO A 162 -6.09 9.90 28.26
N THR A 163 -4.87 10.22 28.72
CA THR A 163 -3.84 10.80 27.86
C THR A 163 -3.35 9.76 26.86
N HIS A 164 -2.74 10.22 25.77
CA HIS A 164 -2.09 9.33 24.81
C HIS A 164 -1.03 8.46 25.48
N ALA A 165 -0.23 9.05 26.38
CA ALA A 165 0.74 8.31 27.20
C ALA A 165 0.07 7.17 28.00
N ALA A 166 -1.01 7.45 28.73
CA ALA A 166 -1.72 6.44 29.50
C ALA A 166 -2.31 5.34 28.59
N PHE A 167 -2.82 5.71 27.43
CA PHE A 167 -3.33 4.78 26.42
C PHE A 167 -2.23 3.86 25.85
N LEU A 168 -1.06 4.42 25.50
CA LEU A 168 0.11 3.66 25.04
C LEU A 168 0.53 2.62 26.08
N LEU A 169 0.60 3.02 27.35
CA LEU A 169 0.99 2.12 28.44
C LEU A 169 -0.01 0.97 28.61
N GLY A 170 -1.30 1.26 28.49
CA GLY A 170 -2.34 0.23 28.46
C GLY A 170 -2.15 -0.78 27.32
N LEU A 171 -1.84 -0.31 26.11
CA LEU A 171 -1.54 -1.20 24.97
C LEU A 171 -0.27 -2.03 25.18
N LEU A 172 0.73 -1.47 25.86
CA LEU A 172 1.95 -2.19 26.23
C LEU A 172 1.77 -3.09 27.46
N GLY A 173 0.54 -3.25 27.96
CA GLY A 173 0.21 -4.12 29.09
C GLY A 173 0.78 -3.63 30.43
N ILE A 174 0.93 -2.32 30.60
CA ILE A 174 1.48 -1.69 31.82
C ILE A 174 0.32 -1.03 32.57
N ASN A 175 -0.27 -1.76 33.51
CA ASN A 175 -1.34 -1.26 34.36
C ASN A 175 -0.77 -0.63 35.64
N GLY A 176 -0.78 0.70 35.72
CA GLY A 176 -0.73 1.46 36.98
C GLY A 176 0.54 1.34 37.85
N LYS A 177 1.63 0.72 37.37
CA LYS A 177 2.92 0.63 38.09
C LYS A 177 4.05 1.34 37.36
N ILE A 178 3.83 2.60 37.03
CA ILE A 178 4.89 3.43 36.50
C ILE A 178 5.31 4.37 37.61
N LEU A 179 6.59 4.32 37.97
CA LEU A 179 7.15 5.29 38.91
C LEU A 179 6.90 6.69 38.34
N PRO A 180 6.50 7.69 39.16
CA PRO A 180 6.14 9.03 38.71
C PRO A 180 7.15 9.70 37.75
N ASP A 181 8.41 9.30 37.81
CA ASP A 181 9.53 9.85 37.04
C ASP A 181 9.96 9.01 35.82
N THR A 182 9.18 7.99 35.43
CA THR A 182 9.55 7.13 34.30
C THR A 182 9.36 7.87 32.99
N VAL A 183 10.45 8.20 32.32
CA VAL A 183 10.43 8.77 30.97
C VAL A 183 10.08 7.67 29.97
N ILE A 184 8.95 7.82 29.27
CA ILE A 184 8.53 6.89 28.20
C ILE A 184 9.29 7.28 26.92
N ASP A 185 10.58 6.96 26.87
CA ASP A 185 11.43 7.25 25.71
C ASP A 185 11.49 6.09 24.70
N GLU A 186 12.24 6.29 23.61
CA GLU A 186 12.43 5.29 22.55
C GLU A 186 12.95 3.96 23.11
N ARG A 187 13.90 4.03 24.05
CA ARG A 187 14.54 2.86 24.64
C ARG A 187 13.54 2.07 25.47
N TYR A 188 12.77 2.76 26.31
CA TYR A 188 11.73 2.15 27.13
C TYR A 188 10.70 1.40 26.28
N ILE A 189 10.19 2.04 25.23
CA ILE A 189 9.21 1.42 24.32
C ILE A 189 9.84 0.23 23.59
N THR A 190 11.08 0.36 23.11
CA THR A 190 11.81 -0.72 22.43
C THR A 190 11.98 -1.95 23.32
N ASP A 191 12.49 -1.76 24.54
CA ASP A 191 12.73 -2.84 25.51
C ASP A 191 11.42 -3.53 25.87
N ARG A 192 10.32 -2.77 25.96
CA ARG A 192 8.99 -3.32 26.21
C ARG A 192 8.45 -4.15 25.04
N ILE A 193 8.60 -3.67 23.79
CA ILE A 193 8.20 -4.43 22.60
C ILE A 193 8.95 -5.77 22.53
N LEU A 194 10.25 -5.75 22.83
CA LEU A 194 11.09 -6.95 22.87
C LEU A 194 10.68 -7.92 23.98
N ALA A 195 10.43 -7.41 25.19
CA ALA A 195 10.00 -8.23 26.31
C ALA A 195 8.65 -8.93 26.07
N LEU A 196 7.77 -8.33 25.26
CA LEU A 196 6.50 -8.92 24.86
C LEU A 196 6.62 -9.90 23.68
N GLY A 197 7.78 -9.99 23.02
CA GLY A 197 7.99 -10.89 21.88
C GLY A 197 7.16 -10.53 20.64
N LEU A 198 6.79 -9.25 20.47
CA LEU A 198 5.83 -8.82 19.44
C LEU A 198 6.46 -8.53 18.07
N CYS A 199 7.79 -8.56 17.97
CA CYS A 199 8.53 -8.31 16.72
C CYS A 199 9.60 -9.38 16.46
N LYS A 200 10.09 -9.43 15.22
CA LYS A 200 11.06 -10.45 14.76
C LYS A 200 12.48 -10.20 15.28
N ASP A 201 12.85 -8.92 15.40
CA ASP A 201 14.20 -8.51 15.73
C ASP A 201 14.20 -7.14 16.44
N LYS A 202 15.36 -6.78 16.98
CA LYS A 202 15.59 -5.51 17.70
C LYS A 202 15.48 -4.29 16.79
N GLU A 203 15.83 -4.39 15.51
CA GLU A 203 15.76 -3.27 14.57
C GLU A 203 14.29 -2.87 14.33
N THR A 204 13.41 -3.86 14.13
CA THR A 204 11.96 -3.68 14.01
C THR A 204 11.38 -3.06 15.28
N ALA A 205 11.82 -3.50 16.47
CA ALA A 205 11.38 -2.90 17.74
C ALA A 205 11.73 -1.41 17.81
N VAL A 206 12.98 -1.05 17.48
CA VAL A 206 13.46 0.34 17.47
C VAL A 206 12.67 1.19 16.47
N LYS A 207 12.47 0.70 15.23
CA LYS A 207 11.68 1.40 14.21
C LYS A 207 10.22 1.58 14.62
N THR A 208 9.65 0.59 15.30
CA THR A 208 8.29 0.66 15.84
C THR A 208 8.19 1.68 16.98
N ALA A 209 9.15 1.68 17.91
CA ALA A 209 9.22 2.67 18.99
C ALA A 209 9.33 4.10 18.44
N LYS A 210 10.20 4.33 17.45
CA LYS A 210 10.32 5.63 16.75
C LYS A 210 9.01 6.03 16.08
N THR A 211 8.30 5.09 15.46
CA THR A 211 6.98 5.34 14.86
C THR A 211 5.96 5.73 15.94
N ILE A 212 5.90 5.03 17.06
CA ILE A 212 4.98 5.32 18.17
C ILE A 212 5.22 6.74 18.71
N ILE A 213 6.48 7.13 18.89
CA ILE A 213 6.87 8.47 19.33
C ILE A 213 6.50 9.52 18.29
N PHE A 214 6.83 9.28 17.03
CA PHE A 214 6.52 10.19 15.92
C PHE A 214 5.01 10.45 15.79
N LEU A 215 4.18 9.44 16.03
CA LEU A 215 2.72 9.54 16.05
C LEU A 215 2.17 10.27 17.30
N GLY A 216 3.03 10.64 18.25
CA GLY A 216 2.64 11.40 19.44
C GLY A 216 1.97 10.56 20.54
N PHE A 217 2.13 9.24 20.53
CA PHE A 217 1.50 8.38 21.54
C PHE A 217 2.10 8.51 22.94
N GLN A 218 3.28 9.11 23.08
CA GLN A 218 3.88 9.43 24.38
C GLN A 218 3.41 10.77 24.97
N GLU A 219 2.62 11.55 24.22
CA GLU A 219 2.23 12.90 24.63
C GLU A 219 1.25 12.88 25.82
N PRO A 220 1.35 13.85 26.75
CA PRO A 220 0.44 13.97 27.88
C PRO A 220 -0.92 14.59 27.49
N THR A 221 -1.24 14.69 26.20
CA THR A 221 -2.51 15.24 25.71
C THR A 221 -3.63 14.22 25.78
N GLU A 222 -4.84 14.67 26.07
CA GLU A 222 -6.03 13.80 26.13
C GLU A 222 -6.42 13.26 24.75
N ILE A 223 -6.94 12.03 24.73
CA ILE A 223 -7.53 11.44 23.52
C ILE A 223 -8.86 12.12 23.18
N SER A 224 -9.05 12.43 21.89
CA SER A 224 -10.28 13.04 21.38
C SER A 224 -11.53 12.25 21.77
N SER A 225 -12.59 12.97 22.17
CA SER A 225 -13.89 12.39 22.54
C SER A 225 -14.59 11.66 21.39
N SER A 226 -14.21 11.97 20.14
CA SER A 226 -14.71 11.28 18.95
C SER A 226 -14.24 9.83 18.84
N CYS A 227 -13.11 9.48 19.48
CA CYS A 227 -12.52 8.14 19.40
C CYS A 227 -13.12 7.18 20.43
N LYS A 228 -13.47 5.98 19.97
CA LYS A 228 -14.13 4.90 20.73
C LYS A 228 -13.34 3.60 20.74
N SER A 229 -12.28 3.48 19.94
CA SER A 229 -11.45 2.28 19.85
C SER A 229 -9.98 2.64 19.61
N PRO A 230 -9.02 1.74 19.92
CA PRO A 230 -7.62 1.90 19.53
C PRO A 230 -7.44 2.22 18.05
N PHE A 231 -8.18 1.55 17.18
CA PHE A 231 -8.18 1.80 15.74
C PHE A 231 -8.48 3.26 15.39
N GLU A 232 -9.48 3.86 16.03
CA GLU A 232 -9.88 5.26 15.77
C GLU A 232 -8.83 6.25 16.30
N VAL A 233 -8.30 6.02 17.51
CA VAL A 233 -7.21 6.84 18.07
C VAL A 233 -6.00 6.81 17.15
N THR A 234 -5.62 5.62 16.69
CA THR A 234 -4.47 5.45 15.80
C THR A 234 -4.71 6.05 14.43
N SER A 235 -5.90 5.89 13.86
CA SER A 235 -6.26 6.49 12.58
C SER A 235 -6.17 8.02 12.63
N LEU A 236 -6.68 8.63 13.70
CA LEU A 236 -6.61 10.09 13.91
C LEU A 236 -5.15 10.56 14.06
N ARG A 237 -4.35 9.89 14.88
CA ARG A 237 -2.92 10.24 15.03
C ARG A 237 -2.13 10.10 13.74
N MET A 238 -2.40 9.04 12.98
CA MET A 238 -1.82 8.84 11.66
C MET A 238 -2.25 9.92 10.66
N GLU A 239 -3.51 10.35 10.70
CA GLU A 239 -4.01 11.46 9.87
C GLU A 239 -3.26 12.76 10.17
N GLU A 240 -3.12 13.11 11.45
CA GLU A 240 -2.47 14.34 11.89
C GLU A 240 -0.96 14.36 11.58
N ARG A 241 -0.26 13.23 11.82
CA ARG A 241 1.21 13.18 11.83
C ARG A 241 1.83 12.71 10.53
N LEU A 242 1.07 11.99 9.70
CA LEU A 242 1.53 11.48 8.40
C LEU A 242 0.84 12.20 7.24
N ALA A 243 0.39 13.44 7.46
CA ALA A 243 -0.09 14.32 6.40
C ALA A 243 1.07 14.90 5.58
N TYR A 244 0.78 15.23 4.32
CA TYR A 244 1.69 15.98 3.46
C TYR A 244 1.71 17.46 3.86
N SER A 245 2.89 18.06 3.81
CA SER A 245 3.02 19.52 3.83
C SER A 245 2.59 20.13 2.48
N LYS A 246 2.43 21.46 2.43
CA LYS A 246 2.06 22.17 1.19
C LYS A 246 3.08 22.04 0.06
N THR A 247 4.34 21.77 0.39
CA THR A 247 5.46 21.67 -0.57
C THR A 247 5.81 20.24 -0.92
N GLU A 248 5.25 19.26 -0.21
CA GLU A 248 5.51 17.85 -0.48
C GLU A 248 4.56 17.29 -1.53
N GLN A 249 5.04 16.26 -2.22
CA GLN A 249 4.31 15.57 -3.28
C GLN A 249 4.34 14.07 -3.03
N ASP A 250 3.30 13.39 -3.49
CA ASP A 250 3.25 11.94 -3.63
C ASP A 250 3.64 11.49 -5.05
N ILE A 251 3.79 10.19 -5.19
CA ILE A 251 3.96 9.48 -6.45
C ILE A 251 2.96 8.32 -6.50
N VAL A 252 2.59 7.93 -7.72
CA VAL A 252 1.91 6.67 -7.98
C VAL A 252 2.78 5.86 -8.91
N LEU A 253 3.17 4.68 -8.44
CA LEU A 253 3.93 3.70 -9.20
C LEU A 253 3.04 2.50 -9.47
N LEU A 254 2.76 2.23 -10.74
CA LEU A 254 1.98 1.08 -11.22
C LEU A 254 2.84 0.33 -12.23
N HIS A 255 3.06 -0.96 -12.00
CA HIS A 255 3.89 -1.81 -12.84
C HIS A 255 3.13 -3.10 -13.20
N HIS A 256 3.17 -3.48 -14.46
CA HIS A 256 2.70 -4.75 -14.96
C HIS A 256 3.85 -5.49 -15.63
N GLU A 257 3.96 -6.78 -15.37
CA GLU A 257 4.86 -7.70 -16.06
C GLU A 257 4.05 -8.92 -16.52
N LEU A 258 4.13 -9.22 -17.81
CA LEU A 258 3.54 -10.40 -18.42
C LEU A 258 4.66 -11.22 -19.03
N ILE A 259 4.60 -12.53 -18.83
CA ILE A 259 5.44 -13.46 -19.57
C ILE A 259 4.54 -14.17 -20.58
N VAL A 260 4.89 -14.08 -21.85
CA VAL A 260 4.09 -14.57 -22.98
C VAL A 260 4.85 -15.65 -23.71
N ASP A 261 4.25 -16.82 -23.88
CA ASP A 261 4.80 -17.92 -24.69
C ASP A 261 4.10 -17.96 -26.06
N TYR A 262 4.88 -17.99 -27.14
CA TYR A 262 4.36 -18.00 -28.51
C TYR A 262 4.48 -19.37 -29.19
N PRO A 263 3.71 -19.63 -30.28
CA PRO A 263 3.66 -20.94 -30.94
C PRO A 263 4.99 -21.42 -31.55
N ASP A 264 5.87 -20.50 -31.94
CA ASP A 264 7.22 -20.74 -32.44
C ASP A 264 8.25 -20.95 -31.31
N SER A 265 7.76 -21.17 -30.07
CA SER A 265 8.55 -21.52 -28.88
C SER A 265 9.47 -20.43 -28.35
N HIS A 266 9.35 -19.19 -28.82
CA HIS A 266 9.97 -18.06 -28.14
C HIS A 266 9.07 -17.55 -27.00
N THR A 267 9.69 -16.92 -26.01
CA THR A 267 9.02 -16.31 -24.87
C THR A 267 9.40 -14.83 -24.85
N GLU A 268 8.43 -13.95 -24.65
CA GLU A 268 8.66 -12.52 -24.44
C GLU A 268 8.25 -12.11 -23.03
N THR A 269 8.95 -11.11 -22.48
CA THR A 269 8.55 -10.43 -21.25
C THR A 269 8.04 -9.03 -21.59
N HIS A 270 6.74 -8.80 -21.42
CA HIS A 270 6.12 -7.51 -21.67
C HIS A 270 6.00 -6.76 -20.35
N ARG A 271 6.49 -5.52 -20.29
CA ARG A 271 6.40 -4.65 -19.13
C ARG A 271 5.67 -3.36 -19.49
N SER A 272 4.85 -2.88 -18.58
CA SER A 272 4.22 -1.56 -18.68
C SER A 272 4.24 -0.88 -17.33
N THR A 273 4.88 0.28 -17.26
CA THR A 273 5.08 1.01 -16.01
C THR A 273 4.60 2.45 -16.11
N LEU A 274 3.78 2.86 -15.15
CA LEU A 274 3.41 4.25 -14.92
C LEU A 274 4.10 4.73 -13.63
N LEU A 275 4.90 5.78 -13.75
CA LEU A 275 5.35 6.59 -12.62
C LEU A 275 4.74 7.99 -12.77
N ALA A 276 3.70 8.26 -11.99
CA ALA A 276 3.06 9.58 -11.93
C ALA A 276 3.55 10.35 -10.70
N LEU A 277 3.83 11.63 -10.87
CA LEU A 277 4.17 12.56 -9.78
C LEU A 277 3.03 13.56 -9.57
N GLY A 278 2.94 14.11 -8.35
CA GLY A 278 2.08 15.26 -8.08
C GLY A 278 2.44 16.44 -8.98
N ARG A 279 1.43 17.21 -9.38
CA ARG A 279 1.60 18.39 -10.25
C ARG A 279 1.36 19.65 -9.44
N THR A 280 2.23 20.64 -9.57
CA THR A 280 2.07 21.95 -8.94
C THR A 280 1.79 22.99 -10.01
N GLU A 281 0.60 23.59 -9.97
CA GLU A 281 0.16 24.63 -10.88
C GLU A 281 -0.40 25.80 -10.07
N ASN A 282 -0.02 27.04 -10.39
CA ASN A 282 -0.45 28.24 -9.67
C ASN A 282 -0.34 28.12 -8.14
N GLU A 283 0.81 27.64 -7.66
CA GLU A 283 1.11 27.39 -6.23
C GLU A 283 0.21 26.35 -5.53
N LYS A 284 -0.63 25.63 -6.28
CA LYS A 284 -1.46 24.53 -5.77
C LYS A 284 -0.91 23.20 -6.24
N THR A 285 -0.52 22.38 -5.27
CA THR A 285 -0.07 21.01 -5.52
C THR A 285 -1.27 20.06 -5.54
N THR A 286 -1.47 19.37 -6.65
CA THR A 286 -2.42 18.26 -6.79
C THR A 286 -1.65 16.95 -6.75
N MET A 287 -2.04 16.08 -5.81
CA MET A 287 -1.39 14.78 -5.58
C MET A 287 -1.55 13.84 -6.78
N ALA A 288 -0.53 13.04 -7.10
CA ALA A 288 -0.52 11.98 -8.09
C ALA A 288 -1.68 11.01 -7.89
N MET A 289 -1.99 10.64 -6.64
CA MET A 289 -3.15 9.79 -6.33
C MET A 289 -4.46 10.44 -6.77
N ALA A 290 -4.65 11.73 -6.50
CA ALA A 290 -5.86 12.45 -6.90
C ALA A 290 -5.98 12.53 -8.43
N LEU A 291 -4.87 12.78 -9.12
CA LEU A 291 -4.82 12.83 -10.59
C LEU A 291 -5.14 11.46 -11.21
N THR A 292 -4.43 10.42 -10.79
CA THR A 292 -4.55 9.05 -11.33
C THR A 292 -5.84 8.33 -10.98
N VAL A 293 -6.65 8.88 -10.06
CA VAL A 293 -8.00 8.39 -9.76
C VAL A 293 -9.08 9.28 -10.40
N GLY A 294 -8.98 10.59 -10.19
CA GLY A 294 -9.99 11.55 -10.62
C GLY A 294 -10.07 11.68 -12.14
N ILE A 295 -8.93 11.69 -12.84
CA ILE A 295 -8.92 11.87 -14.30
C ILE A 295 -9.49 10.63 -15.01
N PRO A 296 -9.12 9.37 -14.68
CA PRO A 296 -9.79 8.22 -15.27
C PRO A 296 -11.30 8.18 -15.02
N ALA A 297 -11.77 8.62 -13.85
CA ALA A 297 -13.20 8.73 -13.57
C ALA A 297 -13.89 9.77 -14.47
N ALA A 298 -13.28 10.94 -14.63
CA ALA A 298 -13.74 11.97 -15.57
C ALA A 298 -13.71 11.48 -17.03
N THR A 299 -12.66 10.78 -17.45
CA THR A 299 -12.55 10.16 -18.77
C THR A 299 -13.70 9.17 -19.01
N GLY A 300 -14.01 8.30 -18.05
CA GLY A 300 -15.15 7.39 -18.14
C GLY A 300 -16.49 8.13 -18.33
N ALA A 301 -16.72 9.21 -17.56
CA ALA A 301 -17.91 10.03 -17.71
C ALA A 301 -18.00 10.70 -19.09
N LEU A 302 -16.87 11.23 -19.59
CA LEU A 302 -16.79 11.85 -20.92
C LEU A 302 -17.10 10.85 -22.03
N LEU A 303 -16.58 9.62 -21.95
CA LEU A 303 -16.85 8.58 -22.95
C LEU A 303 -18.33 8.20 -23.00
N LEU A 304 -18.99 8.14 -21.84
CA LEU A 304 -20.44 7.89 -21.76
C LEU A 304 -21.24 9.06 -22.36
N LEU A 305 -20.93 10.31 -21.97
CA LEU A 305 -21.62 11.50 -22.47
C LEU A 305 -21.43 11.72 -23.98
N ALA A 306 -20.25 11.39 -24.50
CA ALA A 306 -19.94 11.45 -25.92
C ALA A 306 -20.49 10.24 -26.71
N ASN A 307 -21.27 9.36 -26.07
CA ASN A 307 -21.81 8.13 -26.64
C ASN A 307 -20.73 7.25 -27.31
N LYS A 308 -19.52 7.21 -26.75
CA LYS A 308 -18.41 6.39 -27.25
C LYS A 308 -18.50 4.93 -26.78
N ILE A 309 -19.14 4.69 -25.65
CA ILE A 309 -19.45 3.36 -25.13
C ILE A 309 -20.91 3.04 -25.47
N LYS A 310 -21.16 1.96 -26.22
CA LYS A 310 -22.48 1.50 -26.64
C LYS A 310 -23.00 0.35 -25.79
N ALA A 311 -22.11 -0.42 -25.17
CA ALA A 311 -22.50 -1.49 -24.27
C ALA A 311 -23.38 -0.96 -23.11
N ASN A 312 -24.36 -1.76 -22.70
CA ASN A 312 -25.28 -1.45 -21.60
C ASN A 312 -25.00 -2.38 -20.40
N GLY A 313 -25.39 -1.95 -19.21
CA GLY A 313 -25.29 -2.74 -17.98
C GLY A 313 -24.12 -2.31 -17.08
N VAL A 314 -23.65 -3.23 -16.24
CA VAL A 314 -22.54 -2.96 -15.30
C VAL A 314 -21.22 -3.27 -16.00
N LEU A 315 -20.57 -2.23 -16.50
CA LEU A 315 -19.33 -2.35 -17.27
C LEU A 315 -18.09 -2.20 -16.39
N ARG A 316 -16.97 -2.75 -16.88
CA ARG A 316 -15.64 -2.58 -16.30
C ARG A 316 -14.67 -2.11 -17.38
N PRO A 317 -13.58 -1.40 -17.03
CA PRO A 317 -12.58 -0.94 -18.00
C PRO A 317 -11.61 -2.07 -18.40
N ILE A 318 -12.18 -3.20 -18.82
CA ILE A 318 -11.53 -4.41 -19.32
C ILE A 318 -11.89 -4.68 -20.78
N ASP A 319 -13.01 -4.13 -21.26
CA ASP A 319 -13.43 -4.22 -22.65
C ASP A 319 -12.69 -3.18 -23.52
N PRO A 320 -12.23 -3.55 -24.73
CA PRO A 320 -11.52 -2.63 -25.64
C PRO A 320 -12.29 -1.36 -25.95
N GLU A 321 -13.62 -1.49 -26.16
CA GLU A 321 -14.53 -0.35 -26.38
C GLU A 321 -14.42 0.72 -25.28
N VAL A 322 -14.08 0.31 -24.05
CA VAL A 322 -13.91 1.21 -22.91
C VAL A 322 -12.46 1.64 -22.76
N TYR A 323 -11.53 0.68 -22.69
CA TYR A 323 -10.16 1.01 -22.29
C TYR A 323 -9.33 1.67 -23.39
N GLU A 324 -9.57 1.38 -24.67
CA GLU A 324 -8.79 1.96 -25.77
C GLU A 324 -8.98 3.48 -25.83
N PRO A 325 -10.20 4.02 -26.00
CA PRO A 325 -10.37 5.47 -26.04
C PRO A 325 -10.06 6.14 -24.70
N ALA A 326 -10.19 5.41 -23.58
CA ALA A 326 -9.79 5.93 -22.28
C ALA A 326 -8.27 6.11 -22.17
N LEU A 327 -7.48 5.14 -22.65
CA LEU A 327 -6.02 5.24 -22.66
C LEU A 327 -5.54 6.37 -23.58
N ASP A 328 -6.15 6.56 -24.75
CA ASP A 328 -5.82 7.67 -25.65
C ASP A 328 -6.02 9.04 -24.97
N ILE A 329 -7.14 9.22 -24.26
CA ILE A 329 -7.43 10.45 -23.52
C ILE A 329 -6.43 10.65 -22.37
N LEU A 330 -6.08 9.58 -21.65
CA LEU A 330 -5.13 9.64 -20.54
C LEU A 330 -3.71 9.97 -21.02
N GLU A 331 -3.28 9.39 -22.14
CA GLU A 331 -2.02 9.71 -22.77
C GLU A 331 -1.98 11.17 -23.26
N ALA A 332 -3.05 11.65 -23.90
CA ALA A 332 -3.19 13.05 -24.29
C ALA A 332 -3.17 14.02 -23.08
N TYR A 333 -3.65 13.59 -21.92
CA TYR A 333 -3.55 14.33 -20.65
C TYR A 333 -2.14 14.29 -20.02
N GLY A 334 -1.21 13.52 -20.60
CA GLY A 334 0.18 13.43 -20.20
C GLY A 334 0.50 12.30 -19.21
N PHE A 335 -0.37 11.30 -19.06
CA PHE A 335 0.00 10.06 -18.38
C PHE A 335 0.87 9.22 -19.31
N LYS A 336 2.18 9.19 -19.05
CA LYS A 336 3.14 8.44 -19.86
C LYS A 336 3.32 7.03 -19.31
N LEU A 337 3.18 6.04 -20.18
CA LEU A 337 3.48 4.65 -19.90
C LEU A 337 4.84 4.30 -20.50
N LEU A 338 5.70 3.68 -19.70
CA LEU A 338 6.94 3.07 -20.16
C LEU A 338 6.63 1.61 -20.51
N GLU A 339 6.51 1.32 -21.80
CA GLU A 339 6.26 -0.02 -22.33
C GLU A 339 7.57 -0.63 -22.86
N LYS A 340 7.84 -1.89 -22.53
CA LYS A 340 9.03 -2.63 -22.97
C LYS A 340 8.68 -4.08 -23.27
N ILE A 341 9.25 -4.62 -24.33
CA ILE A 341 9.15 -6.03 -24.71
C ILE A 341 10.59 -6.55 -24.83
N GLU A 342 10.90 -7.64 -24.13
CA GLU A 342 12.21 -8.29 -24.09
C GLU A 342 12.14 -9.77 -24.44
#